data_AF-A0A7K3RRS7-F1
#
_entry.id   AF-A0A7K3RRS7-F1
#
_cell.length_a   1.000
_cell.length_b   1.000
_cell.length_c   1.000
_cell.angle_alpha   90.00
_cell.angle_beta   90.00
_cell.angle_gamma   90.00
#
_symmetry.space_group_name_H-M   'P 1'
#
loop_
_entity.id
_entity.type
_entity.pdbx_description
1 polymer ?
#
loop_
_entity_poly.entity_id
_entity_poly.type
_entity_poly.pdbx_seq_one_letter_code
_entity_poly.pdbx_strand_id
1 'polypeptide(L)'
;MLGDSTTERRLRLLQAEFTQHERRGPGDGRTATRTTSPAPLNLAVVDRITAAVNEVVEHTRAADRSRPAGPVPADATRVYEWARQHTAHLDPERQQARETLIYRQGLEHAIAMGDTTVIRKHPCPGCGCWGLLWRPAVQRAACINRYCTDDDGISRSWPLATLAHHHIARQLGLRTSAT
;
A
#
# COMPACT_ATOMS: atom_id res chain seq x y z
N MET A 1 8.19 15.29 8.22
CA MET A 1 8.43 14.14 7.34
C MET A 1 7.30 13.14 7.53
N LEU A 2 6.49 12.85 6.50
CA LEU A 2 5.53 11.75 6.53
C LEU A 2 6.30 10.44 6.28
N GLY A 3 7.12 10.05 7.26
CA GLY A 3 7.75 8.75 7.27
C GLY A 3 6.67 7.72 7.57
N ASP A 4 6.03 7.20 6.53
CA ASP A 4 5.01 6.16 6.62
C ASP A 4 5.71 4.81 6.90
N SER A 5 6.35 4.74 8.09
CA SER A 5 7.05 3.58 8.64
C SER A 5 6.17 2.33 8.67
N THR A 6 4.86 2.52 8.65
CA THR A 6 3.80 1.54 8.48
C THR A 6 3.85 0.84 7.13
N THR A 7 4.06 1.56 6.02
CA THR A 7 4.11 0.96 4.68
C THR A 7 5.41 0.19 4.47
N GLU A 8 6.55 0.75 4.87
CA GLU A 8 7.85 0.06 4.86
C GLU A 8 7.85 -1.17 5.77
N ARG A 9 7.27 -1.05 6.98
CA ARG A 9 7.08 -2.17 7.90
C ARG A 9 6.16 -3.24 7.31
N ARG A 10 5.08 -2.86 6.62
CA ARG A 10 4.19 -3.82 5.94
C ARG A 10 4.90 -4.55 4.80
N LEU A 11 5.69 -3.85 3.99
CA LEU A 11 6.49 -4.50 2.94
C LEU A 11 7.53 -5.46 3.55
N ARG A 12 8.19 -5.06 4.65
CA ARG A 12 9.10 -5.93 5.40
C ARG A 12 8.40 -7.14 6.02
N LEU A 13 7.21 -6.95 6.58
CA LEU A 13 6.41 -8.04 7.13
C LEU A 13 5.94 -8.99 6.02
N LEU A 14 5.53 -8.46 4.88
CA LEU A 14 5.17 -9.27 3.71
C LEU A 14 6.37 -10.08 3.21
N GLN A 15 7.58 -9.51 3.19
CA GLN A 15 8.80 -10.28 2.91
C GLN A 15 9.09 -11.35 3.98
N ALA A 16 8.86 -11.05 5.26
CA ALA A 16 9.17 -11.94 6.39
C ALA A 16 8.15 -13.08 6.59
N GLU A 17 6.85 -12.78 6.52
CA GLU A 17 5.74 -13.72 6.70
C GLU A 17 5.67 -14.75 5.57
N PHE A 18 6.18 -14.41 4.39
CA PHE A 18 6.24 -15.36 3.27
C PHE A 18 7.62 -16.04 3.13
N THR A 19 8.63 -15.61 3.90
CA THR A 19 9.87 -16.38 4.10
C THR A 19 9.82 -17.26 5.35
N GLN A 20 8.86 -17.07 6.25
CA GLN A 20 8.65 -17.90 7.45
C GLN A 20 7.27 -18.57 7.46
N HIS A 21 7.26 -19.90 7.52
CA HIS A 21 6.08 -20.79 7.48
C HIS A 21 4.88 -20.44 8.40
N GLU A 22 3.69 -20.88 7.99
CA GLU A 22 2.56 -21.20 8.89
C GLU A 22 3.04 -22.17 9.99
N ARG A 23 3.09 -21.70 11.25
CA ARG A 23 3.22 -22.61 12.41
C ARG A 23 1.88 -23.31 12.63
N ARG A 24 1.78 -24.57 12.19
CA ARG A 24 0.67 -25.47 12.55
C ARG A 24 1.22 -26.70 13.27
N GLY A 25 1.18 -26.67 14.60
CA GLY A 25 1.49 -27.84 15.44
C GLY A 25 1.76 -27.47 16.91
N PRO A 26 1.28 -28.24 17.90
CA PRO A 26 1.60 -28.03 19.31
C PRO A 26 3.11 -28.26 19.51
N GLY A 27 3.81 -27.27 20.05
CA GLY A 27 5.26 -27.33 20.24
C GLY A 27 5.62 -28.22 21.42
N ASP A 28 6.11 -29.43 21.14
CA ASP A 28 6.80 -30.26 22.12
C ASP A 28 8.32 -30.08 21.97
N GLY A 29 9.00 -29.86 23.08
CA GLY A 29 10.30 -29.19 23.19
C GLY A 29 11.52 -29.98 22.69
N ARG A 30 11.65 -30.21 21.39
CA ARG A 30 12.91 -30.67 20.76
C ARG A 30 13.18 -29.92 19.45
N THR A 31 14.28 -29.16 19.41
CA THR A 31 14.75 -28.48 18.20
C THR A 31 15.21 -29.51 17.17
N ALA A 32 14.33 -29.88 16.25
CA ALA A 32 14.66 -30.75 15.12
C ALA A 32 15.57 -30.02 14.13
N THR A 33 16.73 -30.60 13.84
CA THR A 33 17.62 -30.18 12.74
C THR A 33 16.84 -30.19 11.43
N ARG A 34 16.83 -29.06 10.70
CA ARG A 34 16.17 -28.92 9.39
C ARG A 34 16.71 -29.98 8.41
N THR A 35 15.87 -30.94 8.02
CA THR A 35 16.18 -31.97 7.01
C THR A 35 15.47 -31.76 5.67
N THR A 36 14.57 -30.78 5.58
CA THR A 36 13.82 -30.46 4.35
C THR A 36 14.35 -29.18 3.69
N SER A 37 14.54 -29.24 2.37
CA SER A 37 14.82 -28.07 1.53
C SER A 37 13.86 -26.93 1.85
N PRO A 38 14.32 -25.66 1.87
CA PRO A 38 13.44 -24.52 2.10
C PRO A 38 12.28 -24.58 1.09
N ALA A 39 11.06 -24.36 1.59
CA ALA A 39 9.87 -24.38 0.75
C ALA A 39 10.04 -23.42 -0.44
N PRO A 40 9.47 -23.76 -1.61
CA PRO A 40 9.59 -22.93 -2.79
C PRO A 40 9.06 -21.53 -2.52
N LEU A 41 9.86 -20.52 -2.88
CA LEU A 41 9.48 -19.11 -2.85
C LEU A 41 8.13 -18.91 -3.55
N ASN A 42 7.23 -18.16 -2.93
CA ASN A 42 5.98 -17.77 -3.57
C ASN A 42 6.28 -16.73 -4.67
N LEU A 43 6.43 -17.21 -5.91
CA LEU A 43 6.81 -16.38 -7.06
C LEU A 43 5.83 -15.22 -7.30
N ALA A 44 4.54 -15.41 -7.05
CA ALA A 44 3.55 -14.34 -7.20
C ALA A 44 3.77 -13.16 -6.24
N VAL A 45 4.34 -13.41 -5.06
CA VAL A 45 4.72 -12.36 -4.11
C VAL A 45 5.97 -11.64 -4.59
N VAL A 46 6.98 -12.37 -5.08
CA VAL A 46 8.19 -11.77 -5.67
C VAL A 46 7.84 -10.89 -6.87
N ASP A 47 6.96 -11.36 -7.74
CA ASP A 47 6.46 -10.60 -8.89
C ASP A 47 5.72 -9.34 -8.44
N ARG A 48 4.89 -9.43 -7.40
CA ARG A 48 4.18 -8.26 -6.83
C ARG A 48 5.14 -7.24 -6.23
N ILE A 49 6.17 -7.68 -5.49
CA ILE A 49 7.19 -6.78 -4.93
C ILE A 49 7.94 -6.09 -6.06
N THR A 50 8.37 -6.84 -7.07
CA THR A 50 9.08 -6.32 -8.24
C THR A 50 8.22 -5.30 -8.99
N ALA A 51 6.94 -5.60 -9.22
CA ALA A 51 6.00 -4.69 -9.87
C ALA A 51 5.80 -3.40 -9.05
N ALA A 52 5.64 -3.50 -7.73
CA ALA A 52 5.48 -2.35 -6.85
C ALA A 52 6.73 -1.45 -6.83
N VAL A 53 7.91 -2.05 -6.78
CA VAL A 53 9.20 -1.33 -6.85
C VAL A 53 9.34 -0.62 -8.20
N ASN A 54 9.11 -1.33 -9.31
CA ASN A 54 9.22 -0.76 -10.65
C ASN A 54 8.28 0.43 -10.84
N GLU A 55 7.03 0.31 -10.37
CA GLU A 55 6.06 1.40 -10.46
C GLU A 55 6.52 2.66 -9.71
N VAL A 56 7.09 2.52 -8.50
CA VAL A 56 7.63 3.64 -7.73
C VAL A 56 8.83 4.27 -8.45
N VAL A 57 9.71 3.45 -9.02
CA VAL A 57 10.89 3.92 -9.75
C VAL A 57 10.48 4.67 -11.01
N GLU A 58 9.56 4.12 -11.80
CA GLU A 58 9.01 4.75 -12.99
C GLU A 58 8.32 6.07 -12.67
N HIS A 59 7.47 6.08 -11.63
CA HIS A 59 6.80 7.30 -11.18
C HIS A 59 7.81 8.37 -10.76
N THR A 60 8.82 8.00 -9.98
CA THR A 60 9.87 8.91 -9.49
C THR A 60 10.66 9.52 -10.65
N ARG A 61 11.08 8.69 -11.61
CA ARG A 61 11.83 9.14 -12.80
C ARG A 61 10.96 9.98 -13.74
N ALA A 62 9.68 9.66 -13.86
CA ALA A 62 8.75 10.43 -14.67
C ALA A 62 8.43 11.81 -14.05
N ALA A 63 8.42 11.90 -12.72
CA ALA A 63 8.13 13.12 -11.98
C ALA A 63 9.23 14.19 -12.11
N ASP A 64 10.48 13.79 -12.36
CA ASP A 64 11.57 14.73 -12.65
C ASP A 64 12.44 14.23 -13.82
N ARG A 65 12.03 14.57 -15.04
CA ARG A 65 12.81 14.25 -16.24
C ARG A 65 14.08 15.09 -16.37
N SER A 66 14.18 16.21 -15.66
CA SER A 66 15.30 17.14 -15.76
C SER A 66 16.49 16.70 -14.92
N ARG A 67 16.22 16.02 -13.81
CA ARG A 67 17.22 15.47 -12.90
C ARG A 67 17.06 13.95 -12.79
N PRO A 68 17.94 13.16 -13.42
CA PRO A 68 17.87 11.71 -13.34
C PRO A 68 17.87 11.25 -11.88
N ALA A 69 16.87 10.47 -11.49
CA ALA A 69 16.89 9.80 -10.19
C ALA A 69 18.09 8.85 -10.15
N GLY A 70 18.84 8.85 -9.03
CA GLY A 70 20.06 8.07 -8.87
C GLY A 70 19.82 6.54 -8.89
N PRO A 71 20.82 5.73 -8.52
CA PRO A 71 20.66 4.29 -8.46
C PRO A 71 19.53 3.90 -7.49
N VAL A 72 18.71 2.94 -7.91
CA VAL A 72 17.63 2.39 -7.08
C VAL A 72 18.26 1.52 -5.98
N PRO A 73 17.80 1.62 -4.72
CA PRO A 73 18.30 0.77 -3.65
C PRO A 73 18.07 -0.72 -3.95
N ALA A 74 19.04 -1.57 -3.59
CA ALA A 74 18.90 -3.02 -3.71
C ALA A 74 17.84 -3.61 -2.74
N ASP A 75 17.63 -2.95 -1.60
CA ASP A 75 16.60 -3.29 -0.63
C ASP A 75 15.26 -2.63 -1.04
N ALA A 76 14.29 -3.46 -1.42
CA ALA A 76 12.95 -3.02 -1.81
C ALA A 76 12.25 -2.18 -0.71
N THR A 77 12.55 -2.41 0.57
CA THR A 77 11.95 -1.62 1.66
C THR A 77 12.40 -0.17 1.68
N ARG A 78 13.55 0.13 1.06
CA ARG A 78 14.11 1.49 0.99
C ARG A 78 13.63 2.28 -0.23
N VAL A 79 12.89 1.66 -1.15
CA VAL A 79 12.44 2.33 -2.39
C VAL A 79 11.53 3.52 -2.12
N TYR A 80 10.67 3.43 -1.10
CA TYR A 80 9.72 4.50 -0.75
C TYR A 80 10.45 5.73 -0.22
N GLU A 81 11.40 5.54 0.68
CA GLU A 81 12.23 6.62 1.21
C GLU A 81 13.11 7.23 0.11
N TRP A 82 13.68 6.39 -0.76
CA TRP A 82 14.41 6.85 -1.94
C TRP A 82 13.54 7.74 -2.84
N ALA A 83 12.29 7.33 -3.10
CA ALA A 83 11.36 8.11 -3.91
C ALA A 83 11.03 9.47 -3.26
N ARG A 84 10.80 9.50 -1.94
CA ARG A 84 10.57 10.74 -1.19
C ARG A 84 11.75 11.70 -1.31
N GLN A 85 12.97 11.20 -1.14
CA GLN A 85 14.19 12.01 -1.22
C GLN A 85 14.37 12.63 -2.61
N HIS A 86 14.14 11.85 -3.67
CA HIS A 86 14.35 12.28 -5.06
C HIS A 86 13.24 13.18 -5.62
N THR A 87 12.18 13.41 -4.87
CA THR A 87 11.05 14.25 -5.29
C THR A 87 10.68 15.29 -4.23
N ALA A 88 11.50 15.46 -3.19
CA ALA A 88 11.26 16.41 -2.11
C ALA A 88 11.30 17.87 -2.57
N HIS A 89 12.04 18.16 -3.64
CA HIS A 89 12.18 19.50 -4.22
C HIS A 89 11.07 19.85 -5.23
N LEU A 90 10.25 18.88 -5.63
CA LEU A 90 9.19 19.10 -6.60
C LEU A 90 8.03 19.90 -6.00
N ASP A 91 7.16 20.41 -6.86
CA ASP A 91 5.96 21.12 -6.42
C ASP A 91 5.04 20.23 -5.55
N PRO A 92 4.19 20.85 -4.70
CA PRO A 92 3.34 20.10 -3.77
C PRO A 92 2.40 19.09 -4.44
N GLU A 93 1.97 19.33 -5.69
CA GLU A 93 1.09 18.43 -6.42
C GLU A 93 1.82 17.13 -6.78
N ARG A 94 3.06 17.22 -7.28
CA ARG A 94 3.91 16.04 -7.52
C ARG A 94 4.25 15.30 -6.23
N GLN A 95 4.50 16.02 -5.14
CA GLN A 95 4.70 15.40 -3.83
C GLN A 95 3.45 14.64 -3.36
N GLN A 96 2.26 15.23 -3.53
CA GLN A 96 0.98 14.60 -3.22
C GLN A 96 0.73 13.35 -4.09
N ALA A 97 1.04 13.41 -5.38
CA ALA A 97 0.91 12.28 -6.29
C ALA A 97 1.79 11.10 -5.85
N ARG A 98 3.05 11.37 -5.46
CA ARG A 98 3.94 10.37 -4.86
C ARG A 98 3.36 9.76 -3.59
N GLU A 99 2.95 10.58 -2.61
CA GLU A 99 2.41 10.04 -1.35
C GLU A 99 1.12 9.24 -1.59
N THR A 100 0.30 9.64 -2.56
CA THR A 100 -0.88 8.88 -2.99
C THR A 100 -0.49 7.50 -3.53
N LEU A 101 0.54 7.44 -4.37
CA LEU A 101 1.07 6.18 -4.90
C LEU A 101 1.57 5.25 -3.79
N ILE A 102 2.43 5.78 -2.90
CA ILE A 102 3.01 5.02 -1.78
C ILE A 102 1.90 4.49 -0.87
N TYR A 103 0.93 5.34 -0.53
CA TYR A 103 -0.18 4.95 0.33
C TYR A 103 -1.08 3.89 -0.32
N ARG A 104 -1.38 4.01 -1.62
CA ARG A 104 -2.14 3.00 -2.38
C ARG A 104 -1.45 1.64 -2.30
N GLN A 105 -0.15 1.57 -2.57
CA GLN A 105 0.60 0.32 -2.46
C GLN A 105 0.60 -0.22 -1.02
N GLY A 106 0.65 0.65 -0.01
CA GLY A 106 0.48 0.25 1.39
C GLY A 106 -0.86 -0.43 1.69
N LEU A 107 -1.96 0.02 1.05
CA LEU A 107 -3.27 -0.63 1.13
C LEU A 107 -3.28 -1.99 0.40
N GLU A 108 -2.67 -2.05 -0.78
CA GLU A 108 -2.57 -3.28 -1.58
C GLU A 108 -1.80 -4.36 -0.84
N HIS A 109 -0.67 -4.01 -0.23
CA HIS A 109 0.14 -4.92 0.59
C HIS A 109 -0.65 -5.43 1.79
N ALA A 110 -1.39 -4.56 2.49
CA ALA A 110 -2.23 -4.97 3.62
C ALA A 110 -3.32 -5.96 3.19
N ILE A 111 -4.00 -5.69 2.08
CA ILE A 111 -5.02 -6.61 1.53
C ILE A 111 -4.39 -7.94 1.11
N ALA A 112 -3.20 -7.90 0.50
CA ALA A 112 -2.47 -9.11 0.11
C ALA A 112 -2.05 -9.97 1.31
N MET A 113 -1.78 -9.36 2.47
CA MET A 113 -1.57 -10.05 3.76
C MET A 113 -2.89 -10.46 4.45
N GLY A 114 -4.04 -10.26 3.82
CA GLY A 114 -5.35 -10.59 4.38
C GLY A 114 -5.96 -9.51 5.31
N ASP A 115 -5.25 -8.42 5.60
CA ASP A 115 -5.79 -7.30 6.35
C ASP A 115 -6.65 -6.40 5.45
N THR A 116 -7.91 -6.80 5.29
CA THR A 116 -8.93 -5.98 4.61
C THR A 116 -9.53 -4.90 5.51
N THR A 117 -9.22 -4.90 6.81
CA THR A 117 -9.76 -3.93 7.77
C THR A 117 -9.19 -2.53 7.55
N VAL A 118 -8.04 -2.42 6.86
CA VAL A 118 -7.46 -1.13 6.46
C VAL A 118 -8.45 -0.25 5.69
N ILE A 119 -9.36 -0.85 4.92
CA ILE A 119 -10.37 -0.13 4.13
C ILE A 119 -11.40 0.57 5.01
N ARG A 120 -11.75 -0.03 6.16
CA ARG A 120 -12.72 0.53 7.12
C ARG A 120 -12.21 1.81 7.81
N LYS A 121 -10.90 2.08 7.72
CA LYS A 121 -10.27 3.28 8.27
C LYS A 121 -10.41 4.50 7.36
N HIS A 122 -11.14 4.38 6.26
CA HIS A 122 -11.39 5.45 5.32
C HIS A 122 -12.87 5.84 5.31
N PRO A 123 -13.19 7.15 5.29
CA PRO A 123 -14.53 7.58 4.96
C PRO A 123 -14.80 7.33 3.46
N CYS A 124 -16.04 7.00 3.14
CA CYS A 124 -16.51 6.87 1.77
C CYS A 124 -16.36 8.20 1.03
N PRO A 125 -15.67 8.24 -0.13
CA PRO A 125 -15.55 9.46 -0.95
C PRO A 125 -16.90 10.06 -1.37
N GLY A 126 -17.92 9.24 -1.54
CA GLY A 126 -19.25 9.69 -1.99
C GLY A 126 -20.08 10.32 -0.87
N CYS A 127 -20.27 9.60 0.25
CA CYS A 127 -21.21 10.01 1.30
C CYS A 127 -20.56 10.27 2.67
N GLY A 128 -19.22 10.19 2.78
CA GLY A 128 -18.47 10.46 4.01
C GLY A 128 -18.61 9.43 5.14
N CYS A 129 -19.43 8.39 4.98
CA CYS A 129 -19.63 7.38 6.04
C CYS A 129 -18.42 6.46 6.21
N TRP A 130 -18.31 5.80 7.35
CA TRP A 130 -17.20 4.88 7.68
C TRP A 130 -17.50 3.41 7.36
N GLY A 131 -18.46 3.18 6.45
CA GLY A 131 -18.97 1.87 6.10
C GLY A 131 -18.34 1.30 4.83
N LEU A 132 -17.03 1.39 4.64
CA LEU A 132 -16.38 0.80 3.47
C LEU A 132 -15.98 -0.66 3.74
N LEU A 133 -16.28 -1.54 2.79
CA LEU A 133 -15.89 -2.94 2.79
C LEU A 133 -15.09 -3.28 1.54
N TRP A 134 -14.00 -4.04 1.69
CA TRP A 134 -13.26 -4.57 0.54
C TRP A 134 -14.07 -5.67 -0.16
N ARG A 135 -14.21 -5.59 -1.48
CA ARG A 135 -14.82 -6.64 -2.31
C ARG A 135 -13.73 -7.30 -3.18
N PRO A 136 -13.23 -8.49 -2.80
CA PRO A 136 -12.14 -9.16 -3.54
C PRO A 136 -12.47 -9.43 -5.01
N ALA A 137 -13.72 -9.81 -5.31
CA ALA A 137 -14.17 -10.17 -6.65
C ALA A 137 -14.01 -9.04 -7.69
N VAL A 138 -14.10 -7.78 -7.25
CA VAL A 138 -13.99 -6.60 -8.12
C VAL A 138 -12.80 -5.71 -7.77
N GLN A 139 -12.00 -6.12 -6.77
CA GLN A 139 -10.87 -5.38 -6.22
C GLN A 139 -11.18 -3.90 -5.93
N ARG A 140 -12.34 -3.64 -5.29
CA ARG A 140 -12.81 -2.30 -4.96
C ARG A 140 -13.36 -2.22 -3.54
N ALA A 141 -13.29 -1.05 -2.95
CA ALA A 141 -13.94 -0.73 -1.68
C ALA A 141 -15.38 -0.27 -1.94
N ALA A 142 -16.36 -1.04 -1.49
CA ALA A 142 -17.77 -0.71 -1.63
C ALA A 142 -18.34 -0.07 -0.37
N CYS A 143 -19.20 0.93 -0.54
CA CYS A 143 -19.93 1.56 0.54
C CYS A 143 -21.13 0.69 0.95
N ILE A 144 -21.28 0.38 2.24
CA ILE A 144 -22.44 -0.37 2.76
C ILE A 144 -23.65 0.53 3.01
N ASN A 145 -23.51 1.86 2.89
CA ASN A 145 -24.63 2.77 3.04
C ASN A 145 -25.59 2.62 1.87
N ARG A 146 -26.81 2.16 2.13
CA ARG A 146 -27.88 2.00 1.13
C ARG A 146 -28.26 3.29 0.39
N TYR A 147 -27.92 4.44 0.94
CA TYR A 147 -28.14 5.75 0.31
C TYR A 147 -26.96 6.18 -0.59
N CYS A 148 -25.86 5.43 -0.60
CA CYS A 148 -24.68 5.71 -1.42
C CYS A 148 -24.66 4.76 -2.62
N THR A 149 -25.58 4.99 -3.54
CA THR A 149 -25.73 4.21 -4.77
C THR A 149 -25.37 5.03 -6.00
N ASP A 150 -25.05 4.35 -7.10
CA ASP A 150 -25.01 4.94 -8.44
C ASP A 150 -26.41 5.05 -9.04
N ASP A 151 -26.49 5.51 -10.28
CA ASP A 151 -27.74 5.74 -11.01
C ASP A 151 -28.49 4.42 -11.30
N ASP A 152 -27.79 3.28 -11.25
CA ASP A 152 -28.33 1.93 -11.38
C ASP A 152 -28.81 1.35 -10.03
N GLY A 153 -28.72 2.11 -8.94
CA GLY A 153 -29.10 1.67 -7.60
C GLY A 153 -28.09 0.72 -6.94
N ILE A 154 -26.90 0.54 -7.52
CA ILE A 154 -25.84 -0.31 -7.00
C ILE A 154 -24.98 0.51 -6.02
N SER A 155 -24.59 -0.10 -4.90
CA SER A 155 -23.70 0.56 -3.94
C SER A 155 -22.41 1.03 -4.60
N ARG A 156 -22.10 2.32 -4.45
CA ARG A 156 -20.89 2.90 -5.05
C ARG A 156 -19.64 2.19 -4.53
N SER A 157 -18.70 1.99 -5.45
CA SER A 157 -17.42 1.35 -5.14
C SER A 157 -16.24 2.13 -5.70
N TRP A 158 -15.13 2.10 -4.96
CA TRP A 158 -13.98 2.95 -5.20
C TRP A 158 -12.71 2.11 -5.39
N PRO A 159 -11.85 2.44 -6.36
CA PRO A 159 -10.52 1.84 -6.43
C PRO A 159 -9.65 2.36 -5.27
N LEU A 160 -8.61 1.58 -4.93
CA LEU A 160 -7.68 1.96 -3.86
C LEU A 160 -6.97 3.29 -4.13
N ALA A 161 -6.70 3.60 -5.41
CA ALA A 161 -6.14 4.87 -5.83
C ALA A 161 -6.99 6.07 -5.39
N THR A 162 -8.32 5.97 -5.51
CA THR A 162 -9.24 7.02 -5.05
C THR A 162 -9.19 7.16 -3.52
N LEU A 163 -9.21 6.04 -2.79
CA LEU A 163 -9.12 6.09 -1.32
C LEU A 163 -7.81 6.71 -0.85
N ALA A 164 -6.69 6.34 -1.49
CA ALA A 164 -5.38 6.89 -1.20
C ALA A 164 -5.33 8.39 -1.48
N HIS A 165 -5.85 8.83 -2.63
CA HIS A 165 -5.89 10.25 -3.00
C HIS A 165 -6.67 11.06 -1.97
N HIS A 166 -7.89 10.64 -1.62
CA HIS A 166 -8.70 11.33 -0.63
C HIS A 166 -8.05 11.33 0.76
N HIS A 167 -7.38 10.25 1.15
CA HIS A 167 -6.68 10.17 2.42
C HIS A 167 -5.54 11.20 2.51
N ILE A 168 -4.66 11.23 1.50
CA ILE A 168 -3.53 12.15 1.46
C ILE A 168 -4.01 13.60 1.31
N ALA A 169 -4.99 13.87 0.44
CA ALA A 169 -5.57 15.21 0.30
C ALA A 169 -6.12 15.74 1.64
N ARG A 170 -6.84 14.89 2.39
CA ARG A 170 -7.34 15.24 3.72
C ARG A 170 -6.21 15.52 4.72
N GLN A 171 -5.17 14.68 4.74
CA GLN A 171 -4.03 14.88 5.64
C GLN A 171 -3.28 16.19 5.34
N LEU A 172 -3.10 16.52 4.06
CA LEU A 172 -2.47 17.78 3.65
C LEU A 172 -3.34 18.98 4.06
N GLY A 173 -4.65 18.93 3.80
CA GLY A 173 -5.57 19.98 4.21
C GLY A 173 -5.55 20.25 5.72
N LEU A 174 -5.56 19.18 6.54
CA LEU A 174 -5.46 19.30 8.00
C LEU A 174 -4.17 19.97 8.47
N ARG A 175 -3.05 19.76 7.75
CA ARG A 175 -1.77 20.37 8.10
C ARG A 175 -1.74 21.85 7.73
N THR A 176 -2.27 22.21 6.56
CA THR A 176 -2.38 23.62 6.13
C THR A 176 -3.26 24.44 7.07
N SER A 177 -4.33 23.87 7.62
CA SER A 177 -5.21 24.57 8.57
C SER A 177 -4.66 24.67 10.00
N ALA A 178 -3.58 23.95 10.34
CA ALA A 178 -2.98 23.95 11.67
C ALA A 178 -1.77 24.90 11.81
N THR A 179 -1.32 25.47 10.70
CA THR A 179 -0.28 26.52 10.61
C THR A 179 -0.90 27.88 10.41
#